data_AF-A0A968U5Q4-F1
#
_entry.id   AF-A0A968U5Q4-F1
#
_cell.length_a   1.000
_cell.length_b   1.000
_cell.length_c   1.000
_cell.angle_alpha   90.00
_cell.angle_beta   90.00
_cell.angle_gamma   90.00
#
_symmetry.space_group_name_H-M   'P 1'
#
loop_
_entity.id
_entity.type
_entity.pdbx_description
1 polymer ?
#
loop_
_entity_poly.entity_id
_entity_poly.type
_entity_poly.pdbx_seq_one_letter_code
_entity_poly.pdbx_strand_id
1 'polypeptide(L)'
;GVFKEEFVTCGGIPLPEVNFKTLESRLCPGLYLAGEILNIDGITGGFNFQNAWTTGWLAGRAMAATASKTSSPDQIQDLARNRQSD
;
A
#
# COMPACT_ATOMS: atom_id res chain seq x y z
N GLY A 1 -8.23 -22.22 -18.23
CA GLY A 1 -7.34 -21.28 -17.53
C GLY A 1 -6.54 -22.08 -16.53
N VAL A 2 -5.24 -21.81 -16.41
CA VAL A 2 -4.26 -22.62 -15.66
C VAL A 2 -4.48 -22.58 -14.13
N PHE A 3 -5.34 -21.68 -13.63
CA PHE A 3 -5.58 -21.44 -12.20
C PHE A 3 -7.01 -21.75 -11.75
N LYS A 4 -7.66 -22.74 -12.37
CA LYS A 4 -9.12 -22.95 -12.21
C LYS A 4 -9.55 -23.45 -10.83
N GLU A 5 -8.61 -23.79 -9.94
CA GLU A 5 -8.84 -24.42 -8.64
C GLU A 5 -8.24 -23.62 -7.46
N GLU A 6 -7.51 -22.54 -7.70
CA GLU A 6 -6.93 -21.70 -6.65
C GLU A 6 -7.84 -20.50 -6.35
N PHE A 7 -8.26 -20.39 -5.09
CA PHE A 7 -9.12 -19.30 -4.60
C PHE A 7 -8.34 -18.08 -4.11
N VAL A 8 -7.00 -18.18 -4.07
CA VAL A 8 -6.07 -17.20 -3.50
C VAL A 8 -4.75 -17.33 -4.25
N THR A 9 -4.06 -16.22 -4.44
CA THR A 9 -2.73 -16.13 -5.01
C THR A 9 -1.67 -16.23 -3.92
N CYS A 10 -0.76 -17.20 -4.01
CA CYS A 10 0.46 -17.21 -3.18
C CYS A 10 1.50 -16.25 -3.76
N GLY A 11 2.09 -15.38 -2.93
CA GLY A 11 3.08 -14.39 -3.37
C GLY A 11 2.55 -12.96 -3.37
N GLY A 12 3.27 -12.05 -4.03
CA GLY A 12 2.89 -10.63 -4.11
C GLY A 12 4.06 -9.69 -3.80
N ILE A 13 3.76 -8.45 -3.45
CA ILE A 13 4.76 -7.42 -3.15
C ILE A 13 5.51 -7.80 -1.86
N PRO A 14 6.85 -7.78 -1.86
CA PRO A 14 7.64 -8.09 -0.67
C PRO A 14 7.29 -7.17 0.50
N LEU A 15 6.97 -7.79 1.63
CA LEU A 15 6.68 -7.12 2.89
C LEU A 15 7.75 -6.10 3.34
N PRO A 16 9.07 -6.34 3.13
CA PRO A 16 10.10 -5.33 3.40
C PRO A 16 10.01 -4.06 2.55
N GLU A 17 9.26 -4.05 1.46
CA GLU A 17 9.05 -2.88 0.59
C GLU A 17 7.83 -2.06 0.99
N VAL A 18 7.06 -2.49 2.01
CA VAL A 18 5.82 -1.83 2.45
C VAL A 18 5.88 -1.43 3.92
N ASN A 19 5.65 -0.15 4.21
CA ASN A 19 5.58 0.32 5.59
C ASN A 19 4.34 -0.24 6.30
N PHE A 20 4.49 -1.29 7.09
CA PHE A 20 3.37 -1.97 7.77
C PHE A 20 2.45 -1.10 8.64
N LYS A 21 2.90 0.09 9.07
CA LYS A 21 2.04 0.99 9.85
C LYS A 21 1.10 1.81 8.97
N THR A 22 1.49 2.09 7.72
CA THR A 22 0.76 2.98 6.81
C THR A 22 0.31 2.28 5.53
N LEU A 23 0.91 1.14 5.23
CA LEU A 23 0.86 0.41 3.97
C LEU A 23 1.32 1.21 2.74
N GLU A 24 2.13 2.23 2.96
CA GLU A 24 2.79 2.97 1.90
C GLU A 24 3.99 2.19 1.36
N SER A 25 4.20 2.25 0.05
CA SER A 25 5.41 1.75 -0.59
C SER A 25 6.63 2.51 -0.08
N ARG A 26 7.68 1.78 0.28
CA ARG A 26 9.00 2.36 0.60
C ARG A 26 9.75 2.81 -0.65
N LEU A 27 9.31 2.38 -1.84
CA LEU A 27 9.95 2.67 -3.12
C LEU A 27 9.25 3.82 -3.85
N CYS A 28 7.94 3.99 -3.66
CA CYS A 28 7.14 5.00 -4.33
C CYS A 28 6.29 5.77 -3.29
N PRO A 29 6.75 6.95 -2.82
CA PRO A 29 5.97 7.78 -1.91
C PRO A 29 4.60 8.13 -2.47
N GLY A 30 3.56 8.05 -1.64
CA GLY A 30 2.17 8.27 -2.04
C GLY A 30 1.46 7.06 -2.67
N LEU A 31 2.16 5.95 -2.95
CA LEU A 31 1.55 4.68 -3.36
C LEU A 31 1.25 3.81 -2.14
N TYR A 32 0.00 3.38 -1.99
CA TYR A 32 -0.46 2.54 -0.87
C TYR A 32 -0.98 1.19 -1.39
N LEU A 33 -0.70 0.12 -0.66
CA LEU A 33 -0.91 -1.26 -1.10
C LEU A 33 -1.71 -2.03 -0.04
N ALA A 34 -2.76 -2.75 -0.45
CA ALA A 34 -3.62 -3.48 0.48
C ALA A 34 -4.19 -4.75 -0.16
N GLY A 35 -4.60 -5.70 0.67
CA GLY A 35 -5.20 -6.96 0.26
C GLY A 35 -4.20 -7.95 -0.36
N GLU A 36 -4.71 -8.77 -1.25
CA GLU A 36 -4.03 -9.95 -1.82
C GLU A 36 -2.81 -9.60 -2.69
N ILE A 37 -2.61 -8.33 -3.03
CA ILE A 37 -1.38 -7.90 -3.73
C ILE A 37 -0.15 -7.92 -2.80
N LEU A 38 -0.34 -7.87 -1.49
CA LEU A 38 0.72 -8.02 -0.51
C LEU A 38 1.06 -9.50 -0.38
N ASN A 39 2.34 -9.82 -0.19
CA ASN A 39 2.80 -11.19 0.06
C ASN A 39 2.38 -11.69 1.46
N ILE A 40 1.08 -11.91 1.65
CA ILE A 40 0.42 -12.35 2.89
C ILE A 40 -0.54 -13.49 2.54
N ASP A 41 -0.18 -14.70 2.93
CA ASP A 41 -1.00 -15.88 2.69
C ASP A 41 -1.83 -16.22 3.93
N GLY A 42 -3.15 -16.10 3.81
CA GLY A 42 -4.08 -16.56 4.85
C GLY A 42 -4.42 -18.04 4.69
N ILE A 43 -4.52 -18.77 5.80
CA ILE A 43 -5.16 -20.09 5.79
C ILE A 43 -6.64 -19.96 5.38
N THR A 44 -7.27 -21.07 4.98
CA THR A 44 -8.71 -21.09 4.68
C THR A 44 -9.56 -20.72 5.90
N GLY A 45 -10.80 -20.27 5.68
CA GLY A 45 -11.70 -19.84 6.77
C GLY A 45 -11.83 -18.33 6.98
N GLY A 46 -11.57 -17.53 5.93
CA GLY A 46 -11.86 -16.09 5.92
C GLY A 46 -10.68 -15.16 6.26
N PHE A 47 -9.49 -15.70 6.52
CA PHE A 47 -8.31 -14.89 6.84
C PHE A 47 -7.86 -13.97 5.69
N ASN A 48 -8.03 -14.40 4.44
CA ASN A 48 -7.75 -13.54 3.28
C ASN A 48 -8.69 -12.33 3.21
N PHE A 49 -9.97 -12.51 3.57
CA PHE A 49 -10.88 -11.38 3.73
C PHE A 49 -10.49 -10.50 4.90
N GLN A 50 -10.16 -11.07 6.05
CA GLN A 50 -9.69 -10.29 7.19
C GLN A 50 -8.46 -9.44 6.84
N ASN A 51 -7.51 -10.02 6.09
CA ASN A 51 -6.36 -9.31 5.55
C ASN A 51 -6.80 -8.16 4.64
N ALA A 52 -7.66 -8.43 3.65
CA ALA A 52 -8.17 -7.41 2.73
C ALA A 52 -8.86 -6.24 3.44
N TRP A 53 -9.76 -6.52 4.39
CA TRP A 53 -10.49 -5.49 5.13
C TRP A 53 -9.58 -4.66 6.04
N THR A 54 -8.73 -5.33 6.80
CA THR A 54 -7.84 -4.67 7.77
C THR A 54 -6.82 -3.78 7.06
N THR A 55 -6.19 -4.31 6.02
CA THR A 55 -5.18 -3.57 5.25
C THR A 55 -5.82 -2.44 4.45
N GLY A 56 -6.98 -2.66 3.83
CA GLY A 56 -7.70 -1.61 3.11
C GLY A 56 -8.05 -0.41 4.00
N TRP A 57 -8.53 -0.68 5.22
CA TRP A 57 -8.82 0.38 6.18
C TRP A 57 -7.57 1.14 6.64
N LEU A 58 -6.46 0.42 6.89
CA LEU A 58 -5.20 1.03 7.32
C LEU A 58 -4.60 1.93 6.24
N ALA A 59 -4.53 1.42 5.00
CA ALA A 59 -4.05 2.15 3.82
C ALA A 59 -4.88 3.42 3.59
N GLY A 60 -6.22 3.30 3.58
CA GLY A 60 -7.12 4.44 3.38
C GLY A 60 -6.97 5.53 4.45
N ARG A 61 -6.81 5.13 5.72
CA ARG A 61 -6.55 6.09 6.82
C ARG A 61 -5.21 6.79 6.69
N ALA A 62 -4.17 6.05 6.31
CA ALA A 62 -2.85 6.62 6.09
C ALA A 62 -2.85 7.61 4.91
N MET A 63 -3.49 7.24 3.79
CA MET A 63 -3.68 8.12 2.64
C MET A 63 -4.35 9.44 3.04
N ALA A 64 -5.46 9.37 3.78
CA ALA A 64 -6.18 10.56 4.23
C ALA A 64 -5.34 11.45 5.16
N ALA A 65 -4.56 10.85 6.06
CA ALA A 65 -3.67 11.56 6.98
C ALA A 65 -2.42 12.16 6.31
N THR A 66 -1.97 11.61 5.18
CA THR A 66 -0.86 12.15 4.38
C THR A 66 -1.34 13.26 3.46
N ALA A 67 -2.49 13.09 2.80
CA ALA A 67 -3.05 14.10 1.89
C ALA A 67 -3.29 15.45 2.58
N SER A 68 -3.64 15.45 3.86
CA SER A 68 -3.80 16.68 4.63
C SER A 68 -2.47 17.41 4.92
N LYS A 69 -1.33 16.72 4.84
CA LYS A 69 0.00 17.29 5.09
C LYS A 69 0.62 17.92 3.84
N THR A 70 0.34 17.37 2.65
CA THR A 70 0.88 17.88 1.38
C THR A 70 0.30 19.24 0.98
N SER A 71 -0.81 19.65 1.57
CA SER A 71 -1.44 20.97 1.38
C SER A 71 -0.74 22.13 2.11
N SER A 72 0.38 21.92 2.82
CA SER A 72 1.15 23.06 3.34
C SER A 72 1.92 23.75 2.20
N PRO A 73 1.88 25.09 2.10
CA PRO A 73 2.58 25.84 1.05
C PRO A 73 4.09 25.54 0.97
N ASP A 74 4.70 25.16 2.09
CA ASP A 74 6.13 24.90 2.20
C ASP A 74 6.56 23.65 1.44
N GLN A 75 5.74 22.59 1.39
CA GLN A 75 6.12 21.33 0.72
C GLN A 75 5.97 21.39 -0.82
N ILE A 76 5.04 22.21 -1.33
CA ILE A 76 4.88 22.42 -2.78
C ILE A 76 6.12 23.09 -3.37
N GLN A 77 6.77 24.00 -2.62
CA GLN A 77 8.00 24.65 -3.06
C GLN A 77 9.18 23.68 -3.14
N ASP A 78 9.29 22.73 -2.21
CA ASP A 78 10.38 21.73 -2.23
C ASP A 78 10.21 20.70 -3.36
N LEU A 79 8.97 20.28 -3.66
CA LEU A 79 8.64 19.45 -4.83
C LEU A 79 8.89 20.16 -6.17
N ALA A 80 8.79 21.49 -6.21
CA ALA A 80 9.10 22.28 -7.40
C ALA A 80 10.62 22.44 -7.60
N ARG A 81 11.39 22.57 -6.50
CA ARG A 81 12.86 22.71 -6.55
C ARG A 81 13.56 21.42 -7.01
N ASN A 82 13.12 20.26 -6.53
CA ASN A 82 13.74 18.97 -6.91
C ASN A 82 13.44 18.52 -8.35
N ARG A 83 12.55 19.23 -9.06
CA ARG A 83 12.20 18.92 -10.46
C ARG A 83 13.03 19.71 -11.48
N GLN A 84 13.86 20.65 -11.02
CA GLN A 84 14.70 21.51 -11.86
C GLN A 84 16.18 21.11 -11.82
N SER A 85 16.52 20.04 -11.09
CA SER A 85 17.89 19.54 -10.91
C SER A 85 18.22 18.26 -11.71
N ASP A 86 17.29 17.76 -12.52
CA ASP A 86 17.48 16.68 -13.50
C ASP A 86 17.47 17.28 -14.93
#